data_AF-A0A212FGY3-F1
#
_entry.id   AF-A0A212FGY3-F1
#
_cell.length_a   1.000
_cell.length_b   1.000
_cell.length_c   1.000
_cell.angle_alpha   90.00
_cell.angle_beta   90.00
_cell.angle_gamma   90.00
#
_symmetry.space_group_name_H-M   'P 1'
#
loop_
_entity.id
_entity.type
_entity.pdbx_description
1 polymer ?
#
loop_
_entity_poly.entity_id
_entity_poly.type
_entity_poly.pdbx_seq_one_letter_code
_entity_poly.pdbx_strand_id
1 'polypeptide(L)'
;MNGRPVLQIGCYRYYRNNRSHGRKATWFCYKNGNKPACKASVIVIDVHRFTTTRFGKPAIQVGKYRFNRNNRSSGPRSLWVCCRVSSGCRASITTINDVIVREKTIHNH
;
A
#
# COMPACT_ATOMS: atom_id res chain seq x y z
N MET A 1 -0.30 -27.99 -1.73
CA MET A 1 -1.44 -27.14 -1.34
C MET A 1 -1.34 -25.82 -2.09
N ASN A 2 -1.90 -25.72 -3.30
CA ASN A 2 -1.56 -24.67 -4.29
C ASN A 2 -2.74 -23.71 -4.51
N GLY A 3 -3.06 -22.89 -3.50
CA GLY A 3 -4.07 -21.83 -3.63
C GLY A 3 -3.47 -20.54 -4.18
N ARG A 4 -4.12 -19.91 -5.17
CA ARG A 4 -3.75 -18.55 -5.60
C ARG A 4 -4.01 -17.58 -4.45
N PRO A 5 -3.07 -16.67 -4.10
CA PRO A 5 -3.28 -15.72 -3.03
C PRO A 5 -4.43 -14.75 -3.39
N VAL A 6 -5.31 -14.48 -2.41
CA VAL A 6 -6.51 -13.63 -2.52
C VAL A 6 -6.37 -12.44 -1.57
N LEU A 7 -6.66 -11.23 -2.06
CA LEU A 7 -6.72 -10.01 -1.27
C LEU A 7 -8.19 -9.60 -1.14
N GLN A 8 -8.64 -9.33 0.09
CA GLN A 8 -10.00 -8.90 0.36
C GLN A 8 -9.99 -7.47 0.91
N ILE A 9 -10.70 -6.56 0.26
CA ILE A 9 -10.85 -5.16 0.70
C ILE A 9 -12.35 -4.87 0.76
N GLY A 10 -12.89 -4.76 1.97
CA GLY A 10 -14.35 -4.67 2.18
C GLY A 10 -15.07 -5.90 1.63
N CYS A 11 -16.09 -5.68 0.78
CA CYS A 11 -16.85 -6.73 0.09
C CYS A 11 -16.23 -7.18 -1.24
N TYR A 12 -15.05 -6.66 -1.61
CA TYR A 12 -14.41 -6.95 -2.89
C TYR A 12 -13.27 -7.95 -2.72
N ARG A 13 -13.23 -8.96 -3.59
CA ARG A 13 -12.13 -9.95 -3.69
C ARG A 13 -11.28 -9.65 -4.91
N TYR A 14 -9.98 -9.65 -4.71
CA TYR A 14 -9.00 -9.41 -5.74
C TYR A 14 -8.04 -10.60 -5.85
N TYR A 15 -7.63 -10.94 -7.07
CA TYR A 15 -6.64 -11.98 -7.35
C TYR A 15 -5.36 -11.38 -7.91
N ARG A 16 -4.21 -11.91 -7.46
CA ARG A 16 -2.89 -11.46 -7.91
C ARG A 16 -2.71 -11.75 -9.41
N ASN A 17 -2.23 -10.76 -10.16
CA ASN A 17 -1.80 -10.93 -11.54
C ASN A 17 -0.45 -11.64 -11.57
N ASN A 18 -0.38 -12.77 -12.29
CA ASN A 18 0.85 -13.55 -12.44
C ASN A 18 1.89 -12.89 -13.37
N ARG A 19 1.53 -11.81 -14.09
CA ARG A 19 2.44 -11.05 -14.97
C ARG A 19 3.14 -9.88 -14.28
N SER A 20 2.90 -9.67 -13.00
CA SER A 20 3.54 -8.59 -12.24
C SER A 20 4.98 -8.97 -11.87
N HIS A 21 5.96 -8.32 -12.50
CA HIS A 21 7.38 -8.42 -12.14
C HIS A 21 7.78 -7.32 -11.15
N GLY A 22 8.57 -7.68 -10.13
CA GLY A 22 9.09 -6.74 -9.12
C GLY A 22 8.17 -6.53 -7.90
N ARG A 23 8.45 -5.46 -7.13
CA ARG A 23 7.83 -5.16 -5.81
C ARG A 23 6.35 -4.79 -5.84
N LYS A 24 5.72 -4.75 -7.01
CA LYS A 24 4.36 -4.26 -7.21
C LYS A 24 3.55 -5.36 -7.85
N ALA A 25 2.58 -5.91 -7.12
CA ALA A 25 1.65 -6.90 -7.63
C ALA A 25 0.32 -6.21 -7.97
N THR A 26 -0.14 -6.32 -9.22
CA THR A 26 -1.47 -5.84 -9.61
C THR A 26 -2.52 -6.88 -9.25
N TRP A 27 -3.62 -6.47 -8.64
CA TRP A 27 -4.72 -7.34 -8.23
C TRP A 27 -6.01 -6.89 -8.90
N PHE A 28 -6.74 -7.79 -9.56
CA PHE A 28 -7.98 -7.45 -10.27
C PHE A 28 -9.20 -7.94 -9.52
N CYS A 29 -10.24 -7.10 -9.44
CA CYS A 29 -11.53 -7.45 -8.87
C CYS A 29 -12.28 -8.42 -9.81
N TYR A 30 -12.68 -9.59 -9.30
CA TYR A 30 -13.51 -10.54 -10.06
C TYR A 30 -14.98 -10.31 -9.74
N LYS A 31 -15.64 -9.42 -10.50
CA LYS A 31 -17.09 -9.48 -10.71
C LYS A 31 -17.31 -10.02 -12.11
N ASN A 32 -17.56 -11.32 -12.26
CA ASN A 32 -17.94 -11.89 -13.55
C ASN A 32 -19.43 -12.21 -13.53
N GLY A 33 -20.17 -11.61 -14.45
CA GLY A 33 -21.62 -11.79 -14.63
C GLY A 33 -22.34 -10.49 -14.97
N ASN A 34 -22.26 -10.06 -16.24
CA ASN A 34 -23.05 -9.03 -16.91
C ASN A 34 -23.09 -7.58 -16.32
N LYS A 35 -22.51 -6.63 -17.07
CA LYS A 35 -22.43 -5.14 -16.92
C LYS A 35 -21.10 -4.58 -16.38
N PRO A 36 -20.71 -3.37 -16.85
CA PRO A 36 -19.47 -3.16 -17.60
C PRO A 36 -18.21 -3.39 -16.75
N ALA A 37 -17.25 -4.03 -17.40
CA ALA A 37 -15.91 -4.41 -16.91
C ALA A 37 -15.43 -3.55 -15.73
N CYS A 38 -15.49 -4.10 -14.53
CA CYS A 38 -14.95 -3.47 -13.33
C CYS A 38 -13.43 -3.26 -13.53
N LYS A 39 -13.01 -2.01 -13.78
CA LYS A 39 -11.61 -1.62 -14.01
C LYS A 39 -10.81 -1.49 -12.70
N ALA A 40 -11.34 -1.99 -11.58
CA ALA A 40 -10.70 -1.87 -10.28
C ALA A 40 -9.45 -2.76 -10.24
N SER A 41 -8.29 -2.11 -10.15
CA SER A 41 -7.01 -2.77 -9.91
C SER A 41 -6.34 -2.18 -8.67
N VAL A 42 -5.76 -3.03 -7.82
CA VAL A 42 -5.00 -2.61 -6.64
C VAL A 42 -3.56 -3.04 -6.85
N ILE A 43 -2.61 -2.13 -6.67
CA ILE A 43 -1.20 -2.49 -6.65
C ILE A 43 -0.83 -2.73 -5.19
N VAL A 44 -0.66 -3.98 -4.79
CA VAL A 44 -0.05 -4.30 -3.49
C VAL A 44 1.45 -4.25 -3.66
N ILE A 45 2.08 -3.40 -2.87
CA ILE A 45 3.53 -3.23 -2.83
C ILE A 45 4.06 -4.17 -1.74
N ASP A 46 5.24 -4.74 -1.96
CA ASP A 46 6.05 -5.63 -1.10
C ASP A 46 5.75 -5.54 0.41
N VAL A 47 5.87 -6.67 1.12
CA VAL A 47 5.47 -6.88 2.54
C VAL A 47 5.68 -5.62 3.39
N HIS A 48 4.60 -4.89 3.63
CA HIS A 48 4.63 -3.69 4.45
C HIS A 48 4.19 -4.06 5.86
N ARG A 49 4.95 -3.61 6.85
CA ARG A 49 4.64 -3.84 8.26
C ARG A 49 4.22 -2.54 8.91
N PHE A 50 3.00 -2.50 9.44
CA PHE A 50 2.60 -1.44 10.35
C PHE A 50 3.33 -1.64 11.67
N THR A 51 3.93 -0.57 12.17
CA THR A 51 4.68 -0.57 13.42
C THR A 51 4.31 0.66 14.23
N THR A 52 4.71 0.66 15.49
CA THR A 52 4.69 1.86 16.32
C THR A 52 6.11 2.30 16.60
N THR A 53 6.31 3.62 16.70
CA THR A 53 7.56 4.18 17.21
C THR A 53 7.63 4.01 18.73
N ARG A 54 8.80 4.24 19.33
CA ARG A 54 8.98 4.21 20.79
C ARG A 54 7.99 5.11 21.56
N PHE A 55 7.50 6.16 20.91
CA PHE A 55 6.55 7.13 21.48
C PHE A 55 5.10 6.84 21.06
N GLY A 56 4.78 5.61 20.64
CA GLY A 56 3.44 5.20 20.25
C GLY A 56 2.96 5.74 18.89
N LYS A 57 3.73 6.57 18.19
CA LYS A 57 3.31 7.11 16.88
C LYS A 57 3.27 6.02 15.80
N PRO A 58 2.24 5.97 14.95
CA PRO A 58 2.16 5.00 13.84
C PRO A 58 3.29 5.19 12.82
N ALA A 59 3.84 4.08 12.35
CA ALA A 59 4.82 4.02 11.26
C ALA A 59 4.53 2.84 10.33
N ILE A 60 5.03 2.93 9.09
CA ILE A 60 5.06 1.82 8.13
C ILE A 60 6.50 1.54 7.75
N GLN A 61 6.88 0.27 7.79
CA GLN A 61 8.12 -0.23 7.22
C GLN A 61 7.83 -0.85 5.86
N VAL A 62 8.50 -0.35 4.80
CA VAL A 62 8.45 -0.91 3.45
C VAL A 62 9.88 -1.20 3.00
N GLY A 63 10.24 -2.48 2.94
CA GLY A 63 11.62 -2.91 2.74
C GLY A 63 12.57 -2.29 3.79
N LYS A 64 13.60 -1.58 3.33
CA LYS A 64 14.57 -0.89 4.20
C LYS A 64 14.13 0.51 4.67
N TYR A 65 13.02 1.03 4.16
CA TYR A 65 12.60 2.40 4.41
C TYR A 65 11.46 2.47 5.41
N ARG A 66 11.52 3.48 6.30
CA ARG A 66 10.49 3.76 7.30
C ARG A 66 9.76 5.05 6.97
N PHE A 67 8.44 5.00 7.06
CA PHE A 67 7.55 6.14 6.85
C PHE A 67 6.75 6.42 8.13
N ASN A 68 6.67 7.68 8.53
CA ASN A 68 5.86 8.11 9.66
C ASN A 68 4.53 8.67 9.16
N ARG A 69 3.44 8.44 9.89
CA ARG A 69 2.15 9.04 9.55
C ARG A 69 2.25 10.57 9.65
N ASN A 70 1.78 11.27 8.63
CA ASN A 70 1.65 12.72 8.68
C ASN A 70 0.52 13.07 9.65
N ASN A 71 0.80 13.97 10.61
CA ASN A 71 -0.15 14.43 11.62
C ASN A 71 -1.44 15.03 11.04
N ARG A 72 -1.41 15.52 9.79
CA ARG A 72 -2.60 16.05 9.10
C ARG A 72 -3.51 14.96 8.51
N SER A 73 -3.13 13.69 8.63
CA SER A 73 -3.92 12.57 8.13
C SER A 73 -5.00 12.20 9.13
N SER A 74 -6.27 12.34 8.74
CA SER A 74 -7.42 11.90 9.52
C SER A 74 -8.27 10.90 8.71
N GLY A 75 -8.97 10.02 9.42
CA GLY A 75 -9.86 9.04 8.80
C GLY A 75 -9.14 7.91 8.04
N PRO A 76 -9.83 7.26 7.08
CA PRO A 76 -9.38 6.03 6.44
C PRO A 76 -8.19 6.23 5.50
N ARG A 77 -8.02 7.46 4.96
CA ARG A 77 -6.91 7.81 4.08
C ARG A 77 -5.77 8.42 4.88
N SER A 78 -4.57 7.86 4.78
CA SER A 78 -3.40 8.37 5.48
C SER A 78 -2.21 8.63 4.55
N LEU A 79 -1.56 9.77 4.74
CA LEU A 79 -0.29 10.10 4.11
C LEU A 79 0.84 9.75 5.07
N TRP A 80 1.84 9.03 4.56
CA TRP A 80 3.04 8.61 5.28
C TRP A 80 4.26 9.19 4.57
N VAL A 81 5.14 9.82 5.32
CA VAL A 81 6.34 10.48 4.77
C VAL A 81 7.60 9.79 5.27
N CYS A 82 8.64 9.73 4.45
CA CYS A 82 9.91 9.14 4.86
C CYS A 82 10.40 9.77 6.17
N CYS A 83 10.98 8.95 7.05
CA CYS A 83 11.55 9.43 8.32
C CYS A 83 12.67 10.46 8.14
N ARG A 84 13.30 10.52 6.95
CA ARG A 84 14.32 11.50 6.55
C ARG A 84 13.74 12.73 5.85
N VAL A 85 12.45 13.01 5.99
CA VAL A 85 11.81 14.20 5.40
C VAL A 85 12.47 15.51 5.87
N SER A 86 12.95 15.56 7.12
CA SER A 86 13.72 16.69 7.64
C SER A 86 15.08 16.87 6.96
N SER A 87 15.65 15.81 6.39
CA SER A 87 16.88 15.84 5.57
C SER A 87 16.59 16.12 4.09
N GLY A 88 15.37 16.54 3.74
CA GLY A 88 14.98 16.86 2.36
C GLY A 88 14.35 15.70 1.58
N CYS A 89 14.10 14.55 2.21
CA CYS A 89 13.45 13.43 1.52
C CYS A 89 12.00 13.72 1.15
N ARG A 90 11.64 13.42 -0.10
CA ARG A 90 10.28 13.61 -0.64
C ARG A 90 9.55 12.30 -0.95
N ALA A 91 10.09 11.16 -0.52
CA ALA A 91 9.43 9.87 -0.63
C ALA A 91 8.20 9.82 0.30
N SER A 92 7.11 9.24 -0.21
CA SER A 92 5.84 9.17 0.52
C SER A 92 4.96 8.01 0.08
N ILE A 93 4.06 7.59 0.97
CA ILE A 93 3.09 6.53 0.75
C ILE A 93 1.72 7.07 1.13
N THR A 94 0.69 6.71 0.36
CA THR A 94 -0.71 6.92 0.73
C THR A 94 -1.35 5.57 0.97
N THR A 95 -2.01 5.41 2.12
CA THR A 95 -2.85 4.26 2.42
C THR A 95 -4.32 4.63 2.49
N ILE A 96 -5.19 3.65 2.24
CA ILE A 96 -6.62 3.68 2.57
C ILE A 96 -6.94 2.38 3.33
N ASN A 97 -7.43 2.48 4.56
CA ASN A 97 -7.71 1.31 5.42
C ASN A 97 -6.55 0.31 5.45
N ASP A 98 -5.35 0.81 5.73
CA ASP A 98 -4.11 0.03 5.81
C ASP A 98 -3.65 -0.65 4.50
N VAL A 99 -4.30 -0.37 3.38
CA VAL A 99 -3.87 -0.77 2.04
C VAL A 99 -3.08 0.36 1.40
N ILE A 100 -1.86 0.09 0.94
CA ILE A 100 -1.08 1.05 0.14
C ILE A 100 -1.75 1.25 -1.22
N VAL A 101 -2.17 2.48 -1.52
CA VAL A 101 -2.82 2.84 -2.79
C VAL A 101 -1.94 3.71 -3.69
N ARG A 102 -0.91 4.36 -3.12
CA ARG A 102 0.06 5.16 -3.87
C ARG A 102 1.41 5.15 -3.16
N GLU A 103 2.48 5.10 -3.93
CA GLU A 103 3.85 5.15 -3.44
C GLU A 103 4.71 6.02 -4.34
N LYS A 104 5.50 6.90 -3.72
CA LYS A 104 6.58 7.66 -4.34
C LYS A 104 7.90 7.17 -3.75
N THR A 105 8.63 6.38 -4.54
CA THR A 105 9.84 5.63 -4.12
C THR A 105 11.15 6.40 -4.23
N ILE A 106 11.12 7.66 -4.66
CA ILE A 106 12.35 8.43 -4.87
C ILE A 106 12.87 8.93 -3.52
N HIS A 107 13.85 8.20 -2.97
CA HIS A 107 14.65 8.60 -1.82
C HIS A 107 15.92 9.28 -2.32
N ASN A 108 16.25 10.43 -1.75
CA ASN A 108 17.45 11.23 -2.05
C ASN A 108 18.48 11.12 -0.91
N HIS A 109 18.58 9.95 -0.27
CA HIS A 109 19.44 9.67 0.88
C HIS A 109 19.68 8.17 1.05
#